data_AF-A0A7S1SWQ8-F1
#
_entry.id   AF-A0A7S1SWQ8-F1
#
_cell.length_a   1.000
_cell.length_b   1.000
_cell.length_c   1.000
_cell.angle_alpha   90.00
_cell.angle_beta   90.00
_cell.angle_gamma   90.00
#
_symmetry.space_group_name_H-M   'P 1'
#
loop_
_entity.id
_entity.type
_entity.pdbx_description
1 polymer ?
#
loop_
_entity_poly.entity_id
_entity_poly.type
_entity_poly.pdbx_seq_one_letter_code
_entity_poly.pdbx_strand_id
1 'polypeptide(L)'
;AESRKYPLRAATKESPTYCEPTALACSRKPPAPASPHAELGFVASWARPPAKLVKLITKAIVEWGMIKPGDRLCVGLSGGKDSLALLHCLRELQRRCHPDRMWTFAAATVDPGTTAFNPRPLIPYMKALGVPYHFLESGIFEMADGHMQGDSICAFCSRMKRGALYSCCRQNGYNKLVLGQHLDDQAESFIMSAMHNGRLRVMKAS
;
A
#
# COMPACT_ATOMS: atom_id res chain seq x y z
N ALA A 1 -5.16 -20.02 -36.40
CA ALA A 1 -5.98 -21.08 -35.79
C ALA A 1 -5.89 -20.91 -34.28
N GLU A 2 -6.91 -20.26 -33.72
CA GLU A 2 -6.95 -19.66 -32.39
C GLU A 2 -8.03 -20.40 -31.59
N SER A 3 -7.69 -20.94 -30.41
CA SER A 3 -8.68 -21.60 -29.55
C SER A 3 -8.50 -21.22 -28.07
N ARG A 4 -9.39 -20.32 -27.67
CA ARG A 4 -9.80 -19.85 -26.34
C ARG A 4 -9.67 -20.88 -25.21
N LYS A 5 -8.99 -20.49 -24.12
CA LYS A 5 -8.84 -21.29 -22.89
C LYS A 5 -9.72 -20.85 -21.70
N TYR A 6 -10.70 -19.96 -21.92
CA TYR A 6 -11.67 -19.57 -20.89
C TYR A 6 -13.05 -19.31 -21.50
N PRO A 7 -14.07 -20.15 -21.24
CA PRO A 7 -15.43 -19.84 -21.65
C PRO A 7 -16.01 -18.78 -20.70
N LEU A 8 -16.38 -17.64 -21.25
CA LEU A 8 -17.24 -16.64 -20.59
C LEU A 8 -18.63 -17.28 -20.42
N ARG A 9 -19.09 -17.42 -19.17
CA ARG A 9 -20.48 -17.79 -18.89
C ARG A 9 -21.40 -16.64 -19.29
N ALA A 10 -22.41 -16.96 -20.08
CA ALA A 10 -23.47 -16.05 -20.51
C ALA A 10 -24.31 -15.55 -19.31
N ALA A 11 -24.74 -14.29 -19.38
CA ALA A 11 -25.63 -13.67 -18.42
C ALA A 11 -27.03 -14.29 -18.51
N THR A 12 -27.44 -15.03 -17.49
CA THR A 12 -28.84 -15.40 -17.26
C THR A 12 -29.51 -14.33 -16.40
N LYS A 13 -30.58 -13.74 -16.94
CA LYS A 13 -31.48 -12.79 -16.28
C LYS A 13 -32.39 -13.55 -15.31
N GLU A 14 -32.02 -13.65 -14.04
CA GLU A 14 -32.98 -13.92 -12.96
C GLU A 14 -32.55 -13.14 -11.72
N SER A 15 -33.40 -12.20 -11.30
CA SER A 15 -33.26 -11.39 -10.10
C SER A 15 -33.79 -12.16 -8.88
N PRO A 16 -33.03 -12.39 -7.82
CA PRO A 16 -33.59 -12.84 -6.56
C PRO A 16 -34.04 -11.62 -5.73
N THR A 17 -35.32 -11.68 -5.42
CA THR A 17 -36.10 -10.95 -4.41
C THR A 17 -35.34 -10.65 -3.11
N TYR A 18 -35.46 -9.40 -2.67
CA TYR A 18 -35.12 -8.93 -1.32
C TYR A 18 -35.86 -9.78 -0.27
N CYS A 19 -35.12 -10.44 0.63
CA CYS A 19 -35.68 -11.02 1.85
C CYS A 19 -35.44 -10.02 3.00
N GLU A 20 -36.51 -9.62 3.68
CA GLU A 20 -36.44 -8.75 4.84
C GLU A 20 -35.67 -9.41 6.00
N PRO A 21 -34.90 -8.63 6.79
CA PRO A 21 -34.16 -9.17 7.92
C PRO A 21 -35.09 -9.41 9.12
N THR A 22 -35.36 -10.66 9.42
CA THR A 22 -35.89 -11.08 10.73
C THR A 22 -34.86 -10.78 11.82
N ALA A 23 -35.26 -9.96 12.79
CA ALA A 23 -34.46 -9.55 13.93
C ALA A 23 -34.09 -10.73 14.83
N LEU A 24 -32.82 -11.16 14.76
CA LEU A 24 -32.19 -11.94 15.83
C LEU A 24 -31.34 -10.98 16.67
N ALA A 25 -31.90 -10.58 17.81
CA ALA A 25 -31.28 -9.69 18.78
C ALA A 25 -30.06 -10.37 19.41
N CYS A 26 -28.88 -10.17 18.82
CA CYS A 26 -27.61 -10.49 19.45
C CYS A 26 -27.26 -9.36 20.40
N SER A 27 -27.53 -9.55 21.70
CA SER A 27 -27.15 -8.65 22.78
C SER A 27 -25.62 -8.49 22.83
N ARG A 28 -25.08 -7.53 22.07
CA ARG A 28 -23.72 -7.02 22.24
C ARG A 28 -23.82 -5.61 22.80
N LYS A 29 -23.33 -5.46 24.03
CA LYS A 29 -23.12 -4.17 24.70
C LYS A 29 -22.40 -3.23 23.73
N PRO A 30 -22.87 -1.99 23.50
CA PRO A 30 -22.17 -1.04 22.65
C PRO A 30 -20.74 -0.83 23.19
N PRO A 31 -19.70 -0.77 22.33
CA PRO A 31 -18.36 -0.48 22.79
C PRO A 31 -18.36 0.86 23.53
N ALA A 32 -17.71 0.91 24.68
CA ALA A 32 -17.57 2.11 25.48
C ALA A 32 -17.00 3.26 24.61
N PRO A 33 -17.43 4.51 24.82
CA PRO A 33 -16.89 5.64 24.08
C PRO A 33 -15.38 5.69 24.28
N ALA A 34 -14.64 5.72 23.18
CA ALA A 34 -13.19 5.88 23.20
C ALA A 34 -12.84 7.10 24.06
N SER A 35 -11.96 6.91 25.04
CA SER A 35 -11.40 8.01 25.84
C SER A 35 -10.87 9.11 24.92
N PRO A 36 -10.97 10.40 25.31
CA PRO A 36 -10.46 11.50 24.51
C PRO A 36 -8.94 11.39 24.48
N HIS A 37 -8.40 10.69 23.47
CA HIS A 37 -7.00 10.80 23.14
C HIS A 37 -6.81 12.25 22.72
N ALA A 38 -6.08 12.97 23.57
CA ALA A 38 -5.72 14.36 23.39
C ALA A 38 -5.44 14.65 21.91
N GLU A 39 -6.18 15.61 21.34
CA GLU A 39 -5.81 16.24 20.09
C GLU A 39 -4.48 16.97 20.29
N LEU A 40 -3.38 16.22 20.26
CA LEU A 40 -2.07 16.76 20.01
C LEU A 40 -2.15 17.34 18.60
N GLY A 41 -2.31 18.65 18.53
CA GLY A 41 -2.25 19.47 17.32
C GLY A 41 -0.87 19.39 16.66
N PHE A 42 -0.50 18.20 16.19
CA PHE A 42 0.69 17.98 15.39
C PHE A 42 0.39 18.47 13.98
N VAL A 43 0.83 19.69 13.68
CA VAL A 43 0.81 20.22 12.31
C VAL A 43 1.90 19.49 11.54
N ALA A 44 1.51 18.45 10.80
CA ALA A 44 2.45 17.72 9.97
C ALA A 44 3.07 18.65 8.92
N SER A 45 4.39 18.69 8.86
CA SER A 45 5.14 19.45 7.85
C SER A 45 6.06 18.52 7.06
N TRP A 46 6.40 18.95 5.84
CA TRP A 46 7.44 18.29 5.04
C TRP A 46 8.78 18.35 5.77
N ALA A 47 9.35 17.18 6.06
CA ALA A 47 10.70 17.08 6.60
C ALA A 47 11.73 17.35 5.51
N ARG A 48 12.92 17.85 5.87
CA ARG A 48 14.06 17.99 4.95
C ARG A 48 14.91 16.72 5.03
N PRO A 49 14.87 15.83 4.03
CA PRO A 49 15.62 14.59 4.10
C PRO A 49 17.13 14.85 3.96
N PRO A 50 18.00 14.00 4.53
CA PRO A 50 19.44 14.13 4.38
C PRO A 50 19.85 14.14 2.90
N ALA A 51 20.73 15.07 2.51
CA ALA A 51 21.17 15.22 1.12
C ALA A 51 21.78 13.93 0.54
N LYS A 52 22.47 13.14 1.39
CA LYS A 52 23.03 11.83 1.00
C LYS A 52 21.94 10.86 0.55
N LEU A 53 20.83 10.78 1.28
CA LEU A 53 19.71 9.90 0.95
C LEU A 53 19.04 10.33 -0.35
N VAL A 54 18.75 11.64 -0.50
CA VAL A 54 18.17 12.18 -1.73
C VAL A 54 19.06 11.90 -2.93
N LYS A 55 20.38 12.08 -2.82
CA LYS A 55 21.34 11.79 -3.90
C LYS A 55 21.31 10.32 -4.34
N LEU A 56 21.25 9.38 -3.39
CA LEU A 56 21.18 7.94 -3.71
C LEU A 56 19.87 7.60 -4.45
N ILE A 57 18.75 8.15 -3.99
CA ILE A 57 17.45 7.96 -4.64
C ILE A 57 17.45 8.58 -6.05
N THR A 58 17.97 9.80 -6.22
CA THR A 58 18.11 10.43 -7.54
C THR A 58 18.96 9.58 -8.47
N LYS A 59 20.11 9.08 -8.00
CA LYS A 59 20.99 8.21 -8.79
C LYS A 59 20.23 6.99 -9.27
N ALA A 60 19.52 6.29 -8.39
CA ALA A 60 18.74 5.12 -8.75
C ALA A 60 17.63 5.43 -9.77
N ILE A 61 16.89 6.53 -9.57
CA ILE A 61 15.83 6.95 -10.51
C ILE A 61 16.39 7.20 -11.91
N VAL A 62 17.52 7.90 -12.01
CA VAL A 62 18.15 8.26 -13.30
C VAL A 62 18.76 7.03 -13.96
N GLU A 63 19.55 6.25 -13.21
CA GLU A 63 20.27 5.07 -13.71
C GLU A 63 19.31 4.01 -14.26
N TRP A 64 18.19 3.80 -13.59
CA TRP A 64 17.22 2.76 -13.95
C TRP A 64 15.96 3.29 -14.64
N GLY A 65 15.89 4.60 -14.92
CA GLY A 65 14.74 5.23 -15.56
C GLY A 65 13.41 4.98 -14.84
N MET A 66 13.42 4.97 -13.50
CA MET A 66 12.30 4.50 -12.66
C MET A 66 11.08 5.42 -12.72
N ILE A 67 11.32 6.74 -12.79
CA ILE A 67 10.31 7.79 -12.83
C ILE A 67 10.56 8.65 -14.07
N LYS A 68 9.52 8.84 -14.87
CA LYS A 68 9.53 9.59 -16.12
C LYS A 68 8.60 10.82 -16.03
N PRO A 69 8.82 11.83 -16.89
CA PRO A 69 7.87 12.94 -17.05
C PRO A 69 6.44 12.43 -17.27
N GLY A 70 5.47 13.03 -16.57
CA GLY A 70 4.06 12.66 -16.67
C GLY A 70 3.64 11.44 -15.85
N ASP A 71 4.57 10.76 -15.16
CA ASP A 71 4.22 9.62 -14.32
C ASP A 71 3.27 10.03 -13.18
N ARG A 72 2.35 9.11 -12.85
CA ARG A 72 1.41 9.18 -11.74
C ARG A 72 1.76 8.06 -10.76
N LEU A 73 2.45 8.44 -9.70
CA LEU A 73 2.98 7.51 -8.70
C LEU A 73 1.95 7.26 -7.59
N CYS A 74 1.88 6.02 -7.13
CA CYS A 74 1.19 5.64 -5.90
C CYS A 74 2.25 5.18 -4.90
N VAL A 75 2.42 5.90 -3.79
CA VAL A 75 3.39 5.57 -2.74
C VAL A 75 2.69 4.70 -1.70
N GLY A 76 3.17 3.46 -1.54
CA GLY A 76 2.67 2.55 -0.51
C GLY A 76 3.23 2.93 0.87
N LEU A 77 2.36 3.34 1.79
CA LEU A 77 2.73 3.72 3.15
C LEU A 77 2.34 2.63 4.14
N SER A 78 3.32 2.13 4.87
CA SER A 78 3.10 1.26 6.04
C SER A 78 3.01 2.05 7.34
N GLY A 79 3.31 3.36 7.32
CA GLY A 79 3.45 4.17 8.54
C GLY A 79 4.80 4.01 9.25
N GLY A 80 5.66 3.11 8.74
CA GLY A 80 7.04 2.99 9.19
C GLY A 80 7.95 4.09 8.64
N LYS A 81 9.10 4.27 9.30
CA LYS A 81 10.11 5.29 8.99
C LYS A 81 10.55 5.27 7.52
N ASP A 82 10.71 4.10 6.91
CA ASP A 82 11.26 3.96 5.56
C ASP A 82 10.26 4.44 4.50
N SER A 83 8.99 4.04 4.64
CA SER A 83 7.92 4.50 3.74
C SER A 83 7.66 6.01 3.85
N LEU A 84 7.75 6.56 5.07
CA LEU A 84 7.60 8.00 5.31
C LEU A 84 8.83 8.78 4.81
N ALA A 85 10.04 8.29 5.06
CA ALA A 85 11.27 8.91 4.55
C ALA A 85 11.25 8.97 3.02
N LEU A 86 10.83 7.88 2.35
CA LEU A 86 10.63 7.85 0.91
C LEU A 86 9.65 8.93 0.43
N LEU A 87 8.50 9.09 1.12
CA LEU A 87 7.51 10.12 0.79
C LEU A 87 8.12 11.53 0.83
N HIS A 88 8.86 11.87 1.89
CA HIS A 88 9.52 13.17 2.02
C HIS A 88 10.64 13.36 0.99
N CYS A 89 11.39 12.30 0.66
CA CYS A 89 12.37 12.33 -0.42
C CYS A 89 11.71 12.60 -1.78
N LEU A 90 10.61 11.93 -2.10
CA LEU A 90 9.87 12.15 -3.34
C LEU A 90 9.37 13.59 -3.44
N ARG A 91 8.85 14.17 -2.35
CA ARG A 91 8.47 15.58 -2.33
C ARG A 91 9.64 16.52 -2.63
N GLU A 92 10.79 16.28 -2.01
CA GLU A 92 11.98 17.11 -2.24
C GLU A 92 12.51 16.98 -3.69
N LEU A 93 12.41 15.79 -4.29
CA LEU A 93 12.74 15.57 -5.70
C LEU A 93 11.75 16.28 -6.63
N GLN A 94 10.44 16.20 -6.33
CA GLN A 94 9.41 16.90 -7.08
C GLN A 94 9.65 18.42 -7.05
N ARG A 95 10.00 18.98 -5.89
CA ARG A 95 10.32 20.42 -5.73
C ARG A 95 11.50 20.89 -6.58
N ARG A 96 12.46 20.00 -6.83
CA ARG A 96 13.66 20.27 -7.65
C ARG A 96 13.45 19.97 -9.13
N CYS A 97 12.33 19.36 -9.49
CA CYS A 97 12.06 18.92 -10.86
C CYS A 97 11.66 20.13 -11.73
N HIS A 98 12.14 20.13 -12.98
CA HIS A 98 11.72 21.13 -13.96
C HIS A 98 10.21 20.97 -14.27
N PRO A 99 9.44 22.06 -14.46
CA PRO A 99 8.02 21.98 -14.78
C PRO A 99 7.70 21.02 -15.94
N ASP A 100 8.48 21.06 -17.02
CA ASP A 100 8.29 20.19 -18.20
C ASP A 100 8.54 18.70 -17.94
N ARG A 101 9.11 18.34 -16.78
CA ARG A 101 9.39 16.96 -16.37
C ARG A 101 8.61 16.54 -15.13
N MET A 102 7.59 17.32 -14.76
CA MET A 102 6.75 17.06 -13.61
C MET A 102 6.09 15.69 -13.66
N TRP A 103 6.01 15.08 -12.49
CA TRP A 103 5.26 13.88 -12.20
C TRP A 103 4.45 14.14 -10.92
N THR A 104 3.40 13.36 -10.74
CA THR A 104 2.49 13.51 -9.59
C THR A 104 2.55 12.27 -8.73
N PHE A 105 2.24 12.40 -7.45
CA PHE A 105 2.13 11.25 -6.58
C PHE A 105 0.96 11.39 -5.61
N ALA A 106 0.42 10.24 -5.23
CA ALA A 106 -0.51 10.05 -4.14
C ALA A 106 0.05 9.00 -3.18
N ALA A 107 -0.54 8.87 -2.01
CA ALA A 107 -0.21 7.84 -1.05
C ALA A 107 -1.36 6.83 -0.92
N ALA A 108 -1.04 5.58 -0.58
CA ALA A 108 -2.01 4.56 -0.25
C ALA A 108 -1.53 3.71 0.92
N THR A 109 -2.45 3.34 1.81
CA THR A 109 -2.18 2.39 2.90
C THR A 109 -3.24 1.31 2.90
N VAL A 110 -2.81 0.09 3.19
CA VAL A 110 -3.72 -1.05 3.38
C VAL A 110 -3.76 -1.38 4.86
N ASP A 111 -4.94 -1.25 5.46
CA ASP A 111 -5.22 -1.77 6.79
C ASP A 111 -5.62 -3.25 6.66
N PRO A 112 -4.83 -4.20 7.19
CA PRO A 112 -5.18 -5.61 7.17
C PRO A 112 -6.26 -5.98 8.21
N GLY A 113 -6.65 -5.08 9.12
CA GLY A 113 -7.66 -5.34 10.14
C GLY A 113 -7.14 -6.08 11.37
N THR A 114 -5.86 -5.93 11.71
CA THR A 114 -5.26 -6.53 12.93
C THR A 114 -5.11 -5.50 14.04
N THR A 115 -5.30 -5.90 15.30
CA THR A 115 -5.14 -5.01 16.46
C THR A 115 -3.70 -4.53 16.67
N ALA A 116 -2.72 -5.27 16.14
CA ALA A 116 -1.30 -4.94 16.26
C ALA A 116 -0.83 -3.79 15.35
N PHE A 117 -1.65 -3.36 14.38
CA PHE A 117 -1.27 -2.35 13.41
C PHE A 117 -2.43 -1.40 13.13
N ASN A 118 -2.28 -0.13 13.52
CA ASN A 118 -3.28 0.91 13.29
C ASN A 118 -2.70 2.02 12.39
N PRO A 119 -3.02 2.03 11.08
CA PRO A 119 -2.56 3.05 10.16
C PRO A 119 -3.40 4.34 10.19
N ARG A 120 -4.50 4.40 10.97
CA ARG A 120 -5.42 5.56 10.98
C ARG A 120 -4.76 6.91 11.26
N PRO A 121 -3.69 7.04 12.09
CA PRO A 121 -2.99 8.31 12.25
C PRO A 121 -2.40 8.89 10.95
N LEU A 122 -2.22 8.08 9.90
CA LEU A 122 -1.77 8.57 8.60
C LEU A 122 -2.83 9.41 7.87
N ILE A 123 -4.13 9.22 8.17
CA ILE A 123 -5.22 9.99 7.54
C ILE A 123 -5.06 11.50 7.81
N PRO A 124 -5.05 11.97 9.08
CA PRO A 124 -4.83 13.40 9.36
C PRO A 124 -3.44 13.88 8.94
N TYR A 125 -2.41 13.03 9.03
CA TYR A 125 -1.05 13.36 8.62
C TYR A 125 -0.94 13.64 7.10
N MET A 126 -1.53 12.79 6.24
CA MET A 126 -1.56 13.02 4.80
C MET A 126 -2.40 14.23 4.41
N LYS A 127 -3.53 14.45 5.10
CA LYS A 127 -4.37 15.63 4.92
C LYS A 127 -3.59 16.92 5.20
N ALA A 128 -2.85 16.96 6.30
CA ALA A 128 -2.02 18.11 6.66
C ALA A 128 -0.87 18.36 5.66
N LEU A 129 -0.30 17.31 5.06
CA LEU A 129 0.71 17.45 4.00
C LEU A 129 0.13 17.82 2.62
N GLY A 130 -1.19 17.76 2.44
CA GLY A 130 -1.87 18.01 1.17
C GLY A 130 -1.64 16.92 0.12
N VAL A 131 -1.38 15.67 0.54
CA VAL A 131 -1.14 14.54 -0.36
C VAL A 131 -2.46 13.78 -0.59
N PRO A 132 -2.89 13.53 -1.83
CA PRO A 132 -4.03 12.65 -2.10
C PRO A 132 -3.78 11.27 -1.48
N TYR A 133 -4.72 10.77 -0.68
CA TYR A 133 -4.51 9.59 0.14
C TYR A 133 -5.63 8.56 0.00
N HIS A 134 -5.26 7.32 -0.26
CA HIS A 134 -6.16 6.18 -0.36
C HIS A 134 -5.98 5.27 0.86
N PHE A 135 -6.95 5.29 1.77
CA PHE A 135 -7.00 4.38 2.90
C PHE A 135 -7.84 3.15 2.52
N LEU A 136 -7.22 1.99 2.46
CA LEU A 136 -7.83 0.74 1.99
C LEU A 136 -8.04 -0.18 3.18
N GLU A 137 -9.28 -0.22 3.69
CA GLU A 137 -9.67 -1.22 4.68
C GLU A 137 -9.92 -2.56 3.99
N SER A 138 -9.22 -3.57 4.44
CA SER A 138 -9.31 -4.91 3.88
C SER A 138 -9.31 -5.90 5.02
N GLY A 139 -10.36 -6.72 5.15
CA GLY A 139 -10.46 -7.80 6.14
C GLY A 139 -9.49 -8.96 5.87
N ILE A 140 -8.24 -8.65 5.53
CA ILE A 140 -7.19 -9.59 5.15
C ILE A 140 -6.84 -10.49 6.34
N PHE A 141 -6.79 -9.93 7.55
CA PHE A 141 -6.48 -10.69 8.74
C PHE A 141 -7.59 -11.70 9.05
N GLU A 142 -8.86 -11.30 9.01
CA GLU A 142 -10.01 -12.20 9.19
C GLU A 142 -10.02 -13.32 8.14
N MET A 143 -9.73 -13.00 6.87
CA MET A 143 -9.58 -14.01 5.82
C MET A 143 -8.41 -14.99 6.08
N ALA A 144 -7.30 -14.51 6.65
CA ALA A 144 -6.15 -15.35 6.96
C ALA A 144 -6.45 -16.29 8.14
N ASP A 145 -7.06 -15.76 9.21
CA ASP A 145 -7.41 -16.50 10.43
C ASP A 145 -8.47 -17.58 10.16
N GLY A 146 -9.45 -17.29 9.31
CA GLY A 146 -10.53 -18.22 8.97
C GLY A 146 -10.15 -19.33 7.98
N HIS A 147 -9.06 -19.19 7.22
CA HIS A 147 -8.74 -20.10 6.10
C HIS A 147 -7.33 -20.69 6.10
N MET A 148 -6.44 -20.30 7.03
CA MET A 148 -5.06 -20.80 7.05
C MET A 148 -4.74 -21.54 8.37
N GLN A 149 -4.43 -22.83 8.27
CA GLN A 149 -3.78 -23.58 9.35
C GLN A 149 -2.26 -23.63 9.05
N GLY A 150 -1.44 -22.80 9.70
CA GLY A 150 0.04 -22.89 9.66
C GLY A 150 0.84 -21.57 9.47
N ASP A 151 2.15 -21.73 9.24
CA ASP A 151 3.24 -20.73 9.44
C ASP A 151 3.35 -19.57 8.42
N SER A 152 2.29 -19.16 7.74
CA SER A 152 2.44 -18.12 6.71
C SER A 152 1.37 -17.02 6.64
N ILE A 153 0.68 -16.75 7.74
CA ILE A 153 -0.24 -15.60 7.86
C ILE A 153 0.47 -14.29 7.42
N CYS A 154 1.71 -14.06 7.85
CA CYS A 154 2.48 -12.87 7.45
C CYS A 154 2.75 -12.80 5.94
N ALA A 155 3.10 -13.93 5.31
CA ALA A 155 3.35 -13.98 3.88
C ALA A 155 2.07 -13.77 3.06
N PHE A 156 0.95 -14.35 3.52
CA PHE A 156 -0.37 -14.14 2.93
C PHE A 156 -0.80 -12.68 3.04
N CYS A 157 -0.74 -12.10 4.24
CA CYS A 157 -1.07 -10.69 4.48
C CYS A 157 -0.21 -9.77 3.61
N SER A 158 1.09 -10.03 3.46
CA SER A 158 1.99 -9.26 2.59
C SER A 158 1.55 -9.33 1.11
N ARG A 159 1.18 -10.53 0.63
CA ARG A 159 0.73 -10.75 -0.75
C ARG A 159 -0.61 -10.06 -1.02
N MET A 160 -1.56 -10.14 -0.08
CA MET A 160 -2.87 -9.51 -0.19
C MET A 160 -2.79 -7.98 -0.15
N LYS A 161 -1.96 -7.40 0.74
CA LYS A 161 -1.64 -5.95 0.73
C LYS A 161 -1.06 -5.52 -0.63
N ARG A 162 -0.15 -6.35 -1.16
CA ARG A 162 0.32 -6.37 -2.56
C ARG A 162 -0.81 -6.10 -3.56
N GLY A 163 -1.75 -7.04 -3.59
CA GLY A 163 -2.89 -7.04 -4.50
C GLY A 163 -3.83 -5.84 -4.35
N ALA A 164 -4.09 -5.41 -3.12
CA ALA A 164 -4.92 -4.24 -2.83
C ALA A 164 -4.28 -2.95 -3.37
N LEU A 165 -2.97 -2.74 -3.15
CA LEU A 165 -2.24 -1.59 -3.69
C LEU A 165 -2.27 -1.57 -5.22
N TYR A 166 -2.05 -2.71 -5.88
CA TYR A 166 -2.13 -2.78 -7.34
C TYR A 166 -3.54 -2.49 -7.87
N SER A 167 -4.58 -2.91 -7.14
CA SER A 167 -5.96 -2.63 -7.52
C SER A 167 -6.28 -1.15 -7.40
N CYS A 168 -5.85 -0.52 -6.31
CA CYS A 168 -5.93 0.94 -6.12
C CYS A 168 -5.17 1.69 -7.22
N CYS A 169 -3.97 1.23 -7.61
CA CYS A 169 -3.21 1.81 -8.72
C CYS A 169 -4.00 1.79 -10.03
N ARG A 170 -4.55 0.63 -10.40
CA ARG A 170 -5.34 0.48 -11.64
C ARG A 170 -6.60 1.32 -11.64
N GLN A 171 -7.36 1.33 -10.53
CA GLN A 171 -8.62 2.05 -10.42
C GLN A 171 -8.44 3.57 -10.51
N ASN A 172 -7.35 4.09 -9.93
CA ASN A 172 -7.08 5.53 -9.88
C ASN A 172 -6.12 6.01 -10.97
N GLY A 173 -5.69 5.13 -11.89
CA GLY A 173 -4.82 5.43 -13.02
C GLY A 173 -3.35 5.73 -12.66
N TYR A 174 -2.85 5.22 -11.54
CA TYR A 174 -1.43 5.30 -11.19
C TYR A 174 -0.64 4.25 -11.97
N ASN A 175 0.40 4.67 -12.71
CA ASN A 175 1.18 3.78 -13.56
C ASN A 175 2.42 3.20 -12.87
N LYS A 176 2.78 3.73 -11.69
CA LYS A 176 3.92 3.26 -10.89
C LYS A 176 3.55 3.12 -9.42
N LEU A 177 3.81 1.94 -8.84
CA LEU A 177 3.75 1.72 -7.39
C LEU A 177 5.15 1.91 -6.81
N VAL A 178 5.28 2.78 -5.82
CA VAL A 178 6.55 3.08 -5.16
C VAL A 178 6.51 2.56 -3.72
N LEU A 179 7.49 1.75 -3.34
CA LEU A 179 7.59 1.13 -2.02
C LEU A 179 8.93 1.45 -1.38
N GLY A 180 8.95 1.68 -0.07
CA GLY A 180 10.14 2.04 0.70
C GLY A 180 11.00 0.84 1.11
N GLN A 181 11.29 -0.07 0.19
CA GLN A 181 12.20 -1.20 0.47
C GLN A 181 13.65 -0.74 0.42
N HIS A 182 14.45 -1.16 1.39
CA HIS A 182 15.87 -0.83 1.47
C HIS A 182 16.77 -2.04 1.19
N LEU A 183 18.09 -1.82 1.21
CA LEU A 183 19.07 -2.84 0.87
C LEU A 183 18.96 -4.09 1.76
N ASP A 184 18.73 -3.90 3.06
CA ASP A 184 18.64 -5.03 3.99
C ASP A 184 17.44 -5.93 3.68
N ASP A 185 16.28 -5.38 3.27
CA ASP A 185 15.12 -6.16 2.83
C ASP A 185 15.46 -7.05 1.62
N GLN A 186 16.26 -6.50 0.70
CA GLN A 186 16.68 -7.20 -0.52
C GLN A 186 17.72 -8.28 -0.19
N ALA A 187 18.63 -8.02 0.75
CA ALA A 187 19.60 -8.99 1.22
C ALA A 187 18.92 -10.15 1.96
N GLU A 188 17.96 -9.86 2.85
CA GLU A 188 17.15 -10.87 3.52
C GLU A 188 16.38 -11.71 2.51
N SER A 189 15.67 -11.06 1.58
CA SER A 189 14.93 -11.75 0.51
C SER A 189 15.83 -12.62 -0.35
N PHE A 190 17.05 -12.15 -0.66
CA PHE A 190 18.04 -12.89 -1.42
C PHE A 190 18.49 -14.15 -0.69
N ILE A 191 18.90 -14.03 0.58
CA ILE A 191 19.35 -15.15 1.40
C ILE A 191 18.23 -16.17 1.56
N MET A 192 17.00 -15.72 1.87
CA MET A 192 15.84 -16.59 2.00
C MET A 192 15.56 -17.35 0.70
N SER A 193 15.62 -16.68 -0.45
CA SER A 193 15.42 -17.30 -1.76
C SER A 193 16.54 -18.28 -2.13
N ALA A 194 17.80 -17.93 -1.84
CA ALA A 194 18.94 -18.78 -2.14
C ALA A 194 18.91 -20.06 -1.30
N MET A 195 18.67 -19.94 0.01
CA MET A 195 18.76 -21.05 0.96
C MET A 195 17.53 -21.95 0.95
N HIS A 196 16.32 -21.39 0.91
CA HIS A 196 15.09 -22.19 1.02
C HIS A 196 14.49 -22.57 -0.34
N ASN A 197 14.72 -21.76 -1.38
CA ASN A 197 14.12 -21.99 -2.71
C ASN A 197 15.15 -22.40 -3.78
N GLY A 198 16.45 -22.44 -3.46
CA GLY A 198 17.51 -22.75 -4.42
C GLY A 198 17.58 -21.76 -5.60
N ARG A 199 17.15 -20.50 -5.39
CA ARG A 199 17.02 -19.50 -6.46
C ARG A 199 17.68 -18.18 -6.08
N LEU A 200 18.49 -17.65 -6.98
CA LEU A 200 19.10 -16.32 -6.85
C LEU A 200 18.11 -15.24 -7.33
N ARG A 201 17.13 -14.89 -6.49
CA ARG A 201 16.09 -13.92 -6.83
C ARG A 201 15.77 -13.03 -5.64
N VAL A 202 15.37 -11.80 -5.95
CA VAL A 202 14.86 -10.80 -5.00
C VAL A 202 13.55 -10.21 -5.52
N MET A 203 12.89 -9.37 -4.73
CA MET A 203 11.77 -8.58 -5.24
C MET A 203 12.23 -7.70 -6.40
N LYS A 204 11.53 -7.78 -7.53
CA LYS A 204 11.82 -6.98 -8.71
C LYS A 204 11.36 -5.54 -8.50
N ALA A 205 12.22 -4.59 -8.80
CA ALA A 205 11.85 -3.22 -9.11
C ALA A 205 11.55 -3.14 -10.61
N SER A 206 10.35 -2.70 -11.00
CA SER A 206 9.87 -2.65 -12.41
C SER A 206 9.17 -1.34 -12.72
#